data_AF-A3JHC7-F1
#
_entry.id   AF-A3JHC7-F1
#
_cell.length_a   1.000
_cell.length_b   1.000
_cell.length_c   1.000
_cell.angle_alpha   90.00
_cell.angle_beta   90.00
_cell.angle_gamma   90.00
#
_symmetry.space_group_name_H-M   'P 1'
#
loop_
_entity.id
_entity.type
_entity.pdbx_description
1 polymer ?
#
loop_
_entity_poly.entity_id
_entity_poly.type
_entity_poly.pdbx_seq_one_letter_code
_entity_poly.pdbx_strand_id
1 'polypeptide(L)'
;MLLQIQMDFPNTKPEKVDTVPDSLMSGLSIPPAEVFRNSQAYFVIYRSESDVLSVLRNNESLAQLKPLDIVVTCQSERQDYDFISRYFWPANGGDEDPVTGSIHTGLAPFWAERLGKTDLVAYQASKGRITV
;
A
#
# COMPACT_ATOMS: atom_id res chain seq x y z
N MET A 1 -5.58 18.40 -21.07
CA MET A 1 -5.37 17.07 -21.66
C MET A 1 -4.46 16.30 -20.71
N LEU A 2 -5.02 15.48 -19.82
CA LEU A 2 -4.21 14.64 -18.93
C LEU A 2 -3.87 13.36 -19.69
N LEU A 3 -2.58 13.10 -19.90
CA LEU A 3 -2.08 11.85 -20.46
C LEU A 3 -2.39 10.72 -19.46
N GLN A 4 -3.29 9.80 -19.84
CA GLN A 4 -3.42 8.51 -19.17
C GLN A 4 -2.35 7.59 -19.73
N ILE A 5 -1.40 7.18 -18.88
CA ILE A 5 -0.41 6.15 -19.22
C ILE A 5 -0.98 4.83 -18.71
N GLN A 6 -1.35 3.93 -19.62
CA GLN A 6 -1.75 2.56 -19.31
C GLN A 6 -0.50 1.69 -19.36
N MET A 7 -0.24 0.91 -18.31
CA MET A 7 0.91 0.02 -18.22
C MET A 7 0.46 -1.38 -17.84
N ASP A 8 0.81 -2.38 -18.66
CA ASP A 8 0.62 -3.79 -18.33
C ASP A 8 1.75 -4.24 -17.41
N PHE A 9 1.41 -4.70 -16.21
CA PHE A 9 2.36 -5.19 -15.24
C PHE A 9 2.07 -6.64 -14.81
N PRO A 10 3.10 -7.38 -14.34
CA PRO A 10 2.88 -8.71 -13.78
C PRO A 10 1.95 -8.65 -12.56
N ASN A 11 1.03 -9.61 -12.44
CA ASN A 11 0.21 -9.74 -11.24
C ASN A 11 1.08 -10.23 -10.07
N THR A 12 1.31 -9.37 -9.07
CA THR A 12 2.10 -9.69 -7.87
C THR A 12 1.23 -9.70 -6.61
N LYS A 13 -0.03 -10.16 -6.74
CA LYS A 13 -1.01 -10.19 -5.64
C LYS A 13 -0.37 -10.74 -4.35
N PRO A 14 -0.50 -10.03 -3.21
CA PRO A 14 0.08 -10.45 -1.95
C PRO A 14 -0.74 -11.57 -1.31
N GLU A 15 -0.07 -12.38 -0.49
CA GLU A 15 -0.68 -13.46 0.29
C GLU A 15 -0.79 -13.06 1.76
N LYS A 16 -1.77 -13.63 2.46
CA LYS A 16 -2.01 -13.31 3.87
C LYS A 16 -0.82 -13.77 4.72
N VAL A 17 -0.45 -12.96 5.69
CA VAL A 17 0.62 -13.29 6.64
C VAL A 17 0.01 -13.93 7.89
N ASP A 18 0.47 -15.13 8.24
CA ASP A 18 0.02 -15.83 9.45
C ASP A 18 0.66 -15.26 10.74
N THR A 19 1.92 -14.83 10.64
CA THR A 19 2.67 -14.26 11.76
C THR A 19 3.25 -12.91 11.36
N VAL A 20 2.67 -11.84 11.88
CA VAL A 20 3.11 -10.48 11.61
C VAL A 20 4.40 -10.19 12.40
N PRO A 21 5.48 -9.69 11.77
CA PRO A 21 6.70 -9.35 12.49
C PRO A 21 6.46 -8.23 13.52
N ASP A 22 7.08 -8.36 14.69
CA ASP A 22 7.00 -7.33 15.75
C ASP A 22 7.47 -5.96 15.26
N SER A 23 8.50 -5.93 14.40
CA SER A 23 9.01 -4.69 13.81
C SER A 23 8.01 -3.96 12.92
N LEU A 24 7.04 -4.68 12.31
CA LEU A 24 5.93 -4.05 11.59
C LEU A 24 4.91 -3.47 12.58
N MET A 25 4.60 -4.21 13.64
CA MET A 25 3.64 -3.79 14.66
C MET A 25 4.13 -2.60 15.49
N SER A 26 5.42 -2.58 15.86
CA SER A 26 6.06 -1.44 16.53
C SER A 26 6.40 -0.29 15.58
N GLY A 27 6.45 -0.59 14.28
CA GLY A 27 6.80 0.35 13.23
C GLY A 27 5.68 1.28 12.80
N LEU A 28 4.42 0.97 13.14
CA LEU A 28 3.24 1.74 12.78
C LEU A 28 2.47 2.14 14.04
N SER A 29 2.09 3.41 14.14
CA SER A 29 1.39 3.93 15.32
C SER A 29 -0.05 3.44 15.47
N ILE A 30 -0.61 2.85 14.41
CA ILE A 30 -1.98 2.34 14.36
C ILE A 30 -1.90 0.84 14.04
N PRO A 31 -2.58 -0.03 14.80
CA PRO A 31 -2.54 -1.46 14.53
C PRO A 31 -3.25 -1.81 13.22
N PRO A 32 -2.66 -2.67 12.37
CA PRO A 32 -3.27 -3.11 11.13
C PRO A 32 -4.53 -3.97 11.39
N ALA A 33 -5.51 -3.88 10.51
CA ALA A 33 -6.66 -4.80 10.54
C ALA A 33 -6.30 -6.16 9.91
N GLU A 34 -5.54 -6.13 8.82
CA GLU A 34 -4.98 -7.30 8.16
C GLU A 34 -3.59 -6.99 7.62
N VAL A 35 -2.77 -8.03 7.48
CA VAL A 35 -1.44 -7.92 6.87
C VAL A 35 -1.27 -9.00 5.81
N PHE A 36 -0.86 -8.56 4.62
CA PHE A 36 -0.48 -9.41 3.50
C PHE A 36 0.96 -9.10 3.09
N ARG A 37 1.55 -9.92 2.23
CA ARG A 37 2.93 -9.75 1.77
C ARG A 37 3.12 -10.32 0.37
N ASN A 38 3.93 -9.65 -0.43
CA ASN A 38 4.54 -10.22 -1.63
C ASN A 38 6.07 -10.06 -1.58
N SER A 39 6.78 -10.33 -2.67
CA SER A 39 8.23 -10.19 -2.73
C SER A 39 8.76 -8.76 -2.64
N GLN A 40 7.89 -7.75 -2.77
CA GLN A 40 8.25 -6.32 -2.70
C GLN A 40 7.96 -5.72 -1.33
N ALA A 41 6.77 -5.95 -0.77
CA ALA A 41 6.31 -5.23 0.42
C ALA A 41 5.34 -6.02 1.31
N TYR A 42 5.22 -5.57 2.55
CA TYR A 42 4.06 -5.82 3.40
C TYR A 42 2.91 -4.90 3.02
N PHE A 43 1.71 -5.45 2.94
CA PHE A 43 0.47 -4.76 2.65
C PHE A 43 -0.35 -4.69 3.93
N VAL A 44 -0.36 -3.52 4.53
CA VAL A 44 -1.07 -3.23 5.77
C VAL A 44 -2.43 -2.64 5.44
N ILE A 45 -3.49 -3.38 5.79
CA ILE A 45 -4.86 -2.99 5.52
C ILE A 45 -5.44 -2.29 6.74
N TYR A 46 -5.91 -1.06 6.57
CA TYR A 46 -6.65 -0.31 7.58
C TYR A 46 -8.15 -0.30 7.29
N ARG A 47 -8.93 0.11 8.30
CA ARG A 47 -10.40 0.16 8.22
C ARG A 47 -10.93 1.48 7.66
N SER A 48 -10.17 2.56 7.76
CA SER A 48 -10.60 3.90 7.36
C SER A 48 -9.51 4.66 6.59
N GLU A 49 -9.91 5.64 5.78
CA GLU A 49 -8.95 6.55 5.14
C GLU A 49 -8.18 7.36 6.18
N SER A 50 -8.84 7.73 7.29
CA SER A 50 -8.23 8.46 8.40
C SER A 50 -7.01 7.73 8.97
N ASP A 51 -7.09 6.41 9.14
CA ASP A 51 -5.96 5.61 9.63
C ASP A 51 -4.78 5.63 8.64
N VAL A 52 -5.06 5.48 7.33
CA VAL A 52 -4.02 5.55 6.28
C VAL A 52 -3.33 6.92 6.29
N LEU A 53 -4.11 8.00 6.43
CA LEU A 53 -3.59 9.36 6.40
C LEU A 53 -2.83 9.75 7.68
N SER A 54 -3.26 9.25 8.84
CA SER A 54 -2.73 9.66 10.14
C SER A 54 -1.67 8.71 10.72
N VAL A 55 -1.52 7.50 10.16
CA VAL A 55 -0.50 6.55 10.66
C VAL A 55 0.88 7.18 10.60
N LEU A 56 1.55 7.16 11.75
CA LEU A 56 2.94 7.54 11.92
C LEU A 56 3.82 6.31 11.80
N ARG A 57 4.99 6.50 11.21
CA ARG A 57 6.00 5.45 11.02
C ARG A 57 7.16 5.64 11.99
N ASN A 58 7.65 4.53 12.53
CA ASN A 58 8.96 4.45 13.16
C ASN A 58 9.93 3.80 12.16
N ASN A 59 10.73 4.64 11.49
CA ASN A 59 11.65 4.19 10.45
C ASN A 59 12.70 3.19 10.97
N GLU A 60 13.15 3.32 12.22
CA GLU A 60 14.14 2.40 12.80
C GLU A 60 13.56 0.99 12.94
N SER A 61 12.32 0.89 13.43
CA SER A 61 11.61 -0.40 13.49
C SER A 61 11.35 -0.95 12.09
N LEU A 62 10.80 -0.13 11.20
CA LEU A 62 10.44 -0.58 9.86
C LEU A 62 11.64 -0.96 8.99
N ALA A 63 12.81 -0.34 9.17
CA ALA A 63 14.04 -0.71 8.44
C ALA A 63 14.50 -2.15 8.73
N GLN A 64 14.07 -2.74 9.85
CA GLN A 64 14.37 -4.13 10.20
C GLN A 64 13.62 -5.13 9.30
N LEU A 65 12.59 -4.69 8.57
CA LEU A 65 11.80 -5.52 7.65
C LEU A 65 12.50 -5.81 6.32
N LYS A 66 13.74 -5.30 6.14
CA LYS A 66 14.55 -5.55 4.95
C LYS A 66 14.52 -7.04 4.53
N PRO A 67 14.39 -7.34 3.23
CA PRO A 67 14.44 -6.39 2.11
C PRO A 67 13.09 -5.75 1.76
N LEU A 68 12.04 -5.98 2.56
CA LEU A 68 10.67 -5.60 2.20
C LEU A 68 10.31 -4.20 2.65
N ASP A 69 9.61 -3.49 1.76
CA ASP A 69 8.98 -2.20 2.04
C ASP A 69 7.59 -2.39 2.68
N ILE A 70 6.85 -1.29 2.88
CA ILE A 70 5.52 -1.29 3.48
C ILE A 70 4.58 -0.41 2.66
N VAL A 71 3.44 -0.95 2.28
CA VAL A 71 2.30 -0.18 1.79
C VAL A 71 1.18 -0.23 2.80
N VAL A 72 0.66 0.93 3.17
CA VAL A 72 -0.57 1.03 3.95
C VAL A 72 -1.72 1.40 3.02
N THR A 73 -2.86 0.74 3.15
CA THR A 73 -3.99 0.93 2.24
C THR A 73 -5.33 0.62 2.90
N CYS A 74 -6.41 1.19 2.37
CA CYS A 74 -7.78 0.81 2.67
C CYS A 74 -8.68 1.08 1.45
N GLN A 75 -9.91 0.58 1.51
CA GLN A 75 -10.93 0.97 0.55
C GLN A 75 -11.22 2.47 0.72
N SER A 76 -11.35 3.20 -0.38
CA SER A 76 -11.58 4.64 -0.32
C SER A 76 -13.00 4.94 0.18
N GLU A 77 -13.11 5.97 1.02
CA GLU A 77 -14.38 6.54 1.45
C GLU A 77 -14.90 7.61 0.47
N ARG A 78 -14.06 8.01 -0.50
CA ARG A 78 -14.39 9.00 -1.53
C ARG A 78 -14.92 8.31 -2.78
N GLN A 79 -15.81 8.99 -3.51
CA GLN A 79 -16.46 8.41 -4.69
C GLN A 79 -15.57 8.38 -5.95
N ASP A 80 -14.49 9.17 -5.97
CA ASP A 80 -13.60 9.31 -7.11
C ASP A 80 -12.45 8.30 -7.13
N TYR A 81 -12.29 7.51 -6.07
CA TYR A 81 -11.28 6.48 -5.92
C TYR A 81 -11.89 5.19 -5.37
N ASP A 82 -11.28 4.06 -5.70
CA ASP A 82 -11.62 2.75 -5.18
C ASP A 82 -10.82 2.41 -3.92
N PHE A 83 -9.56 2.83 -3.87
CA PHE A 83 -8.68 2.65 -2.72
C PHE A 83 -7.67 3.78 -2.58
N ILE A 84 -7.17 3.95 -1.36
CA ILE A 84 -6.09 4.88 -1.02
C ILE A 84 -4.87 4.11 -0.55
N SER A 85 -3.67 4.64 -0.79
CA SER A 85 -2.44 4.09 -0.24
C SER A 85 -1.37 5.13 0.11
N ARG A 86 -0.44 4.74 0.99
CA ARG A 86 0.88 5.38 1.17
C ARG A 86 1.96 4.29 1.16
N TYR A 87 3.16 4.65 0.74
CA TYR A 87 4.27 3.71 0.55
C TYR A 87 5.50 4.16 1.35
N PHE A 88 6.03 3.27 2.19
CA PHE A 88 7.18 3.51 3.05
C PHE A 88 8.30 2.53 2.70
N TRP A 89 9.49 3.04 2.45
CA TRP A 89 10.68 2.27 2.05
C TRP A 89 11.93 2.49 2.93
N PRO A 90 11.80 2.43 4.28
CA PRO A 90 12.91 2.70 5.20
C PRO A 90 14.06 1.70 5.06
N ALA A 91 13.79 0.48 4.60
CA ALA A 91 14.81 -0.52 4.31
C ALA A 91 15.80 -0.08 3.21
N ASN A 92 15.37 0.82 2.32
CA ASN A 92 16.14 1.33 1.20
C ASN A 92 16.66 2.76 1.42
N GLY A 93 16.60 3.27 2.65
CA GLY A 93 17.18 4.55 3.06
C GLY A 93 16.31 5.78 2.80
N GLY A 94 15.06 5.59 2.40
CA GLY A 94 14.10 6.69 2.26
C GLY A 94 12.92 6.59 3.22
N ASP A 95 12.14 7.65 3.30
CA ASP A 95 11.07 7.79 4.29
C ASP A 95 9.69 7.35 3.77
N GLU A 96 9.22 8.05 2.75
CA GLU A 96 7.94 7.82 2.08
C GLU A 96 8.16 8.14 0.60
N ASP A 97 7.76 7.21 -0.26
CA ASP A 97 7.96 7.38 -1.70
C ASP A 97 6.75 8.14 -2.29
N PRO A 98 6.97 9.30 -2.93
CA PRO A 98 5.92 9.98 -3.68
C PRO A 98 5.55 9.25 -4.98
N VAL A 99 6.35 8.30 -5.49
CA VAL A 99 6.10 7.69 -6.80
C VAL A 99 6.52 6.22 -6.86
N THR A 100 5.61 5.30 -6.54
CA THR A 100 5.84 3.87 -6.74
C THR A 100 4.77 3.27 -7.66
N GLY A 101 5.06 3.22 -8.96
CA GLY A 101 4.18 2.52 -9.91
C GLY A 101 4.12 1.01 -9.63
N SER A 102 5.24 0.40 -9.24
CA SER A 102 5.36 -1.06 -9.08
C SER A 102 4.53 -1.65 -7.94
N ILE A 103 4.23 -0.91 -6.87
CA ILE A 103 3.39 -1.45 -5.79
C ILE A 103 1.94 -1.70 -6.25
N HIS A 104 1.49 -0.99 -7.28
CA HIS A 104 0.15 -1.16 -7.83
C HIS A 104 -0.03 -2.51 -8.54
N THR A 105 1.07 -3.17 -8.92
CA THR A 105 1.05 -4.53 -9.46
C THR A 105 0.57 -5.58 -8.45
N GLY A 106 0.65 -5.25 -7.15
CA GLY A 106 0.06 -6.03 -6.07
C GLY A 106 -1.26 -5.44 -5.55
N LEU A 107 -1.39 -4.11 -5.45
CA LEU A 107 -2.62 -3.45 -4.96
C LEU A 107 -3.80 -3.65 -5.90
N ALA A 108 -3.60 -3.51 -7.21
CA ALA A 108 -4.67 -3.63 -8.20
C ALA A 108 -5.35 -5.01 -8.15
N PRO A 109 -4.63 -6.16 -8.27
CA PRO A 109 -5.29 -7.46 -8.18
C PRO A 109 -5.87 -7.75 -6.78
N PHE A 110 -5.25 -7.21 -5.71
CA PHE A 110 -5.79 -7.36 -4.35
C PHE A 110 -7.15 -6.67 -4.17
N TRP A 111 -7.26 -5.40 -4.59
CA TRP A 111 -8.50 -4.64 -4.47
C TRP A 111 -9.53 -5.02 -5.54
N ALA A 112 -9.10 -5.40 -6.73
CA ALA A 112 -9.98 -5.90 -7.80
C ALA A 112 -10.79 -7.10 -7.34
N GLU A 113 -10.13 -8.07 -6.69
CA GLU A 113 -10.78 -9.25 -6.12
C GLU A 113 -11.76 -8.89 -4.99
N ARG A 114 -11.36 -7.99 -4.08
CA ARG A 114 -12.22 -7.58 -2.95
C ARG A 114 -13.44 -6.75 -3.37
N LEU A 115 -13.29 -5.92 -4.41
CA LEU A 115 -14.33 -5.00 -4.87
C LEU A 115 -15.14 -5.58 -6.04
N GLY A 116 -14.72 -6.70 -6.63
CA GLY A 116 -15.35 -7.29 -7.80
C GLY A 116 -15.25 -6.41 -9.05
N LYS A 117 -14.11 -5.73 -9.25
CA LYS A 117 -13.87 -4.78 -10.35
C LYS A 117 -12.68 -5.20 -11.22
N THR A 118 -12.72 -4.83 -12.50
CA THR A 118 -11.62 -5.05 -13.47
C THR A 118 -10.75 -3.82 -13.66
N ASP A 119 -11.31 -2.63 -13.43
CA ASP A 119 -10.65 -1.33 -13.60
C ASP A 119 -10.79 -0.56 -12.29
N LEU A 120 -9.69 0.03 -11.80
CA LEU A 120 -9.66 0.72 -10.51
C LEU A 120 -9.04 2.11 -10.63
N VAL A 121 -9.52 3.03 -9.80
CA VAL A 121 -8.92 4.34 -9.61
C VAL A 121 -8.31 4.40 -8.20
N ALA A 122 -7.00 4.54 -8.12
CA ALA A 122 -6.27 4.62 -6.87
C ALA A 122 -5.92 6.07 -6.51
N TYR A 123 -5.85 6.38 -5.22
CA TYR A 123 -5.23 7.60 -4.73
C TYR A 123 -4.01 7.27 -3.89
N GLN A 124 -2.83 7.67 -4.33
CA GLN A 124 -1.64 7.60 -3.48
C GLN A 124 -1.44 8.95 -2.80
N ALA A 125 -1.59 9.01 -1.48
CA ALA A 125 -1.66 10.30 -0.76
C ALA A 125 -0.40 11.16 -0.91
N SER A 126 0.76 10.54 -1.17
CA SER A 126 2.02 11.24 -1.44
C SER A 126 2.17 11.74 -2.88
N LYS A 127 1.35 11.26 -3.83
CA LYS A 127 1.45 11.55 -5.29
C LYS A 127 0.26 12.29 -5.87
N GLY A 128 -0.95 11.88 -5.49
CA GLY A 128 -2.21 12.20 -6.18
C GLY A 128 -2.90 10.99 -6.83
N ARG A 129 -3.78 11.24 -7.81
CA ARG A 129 -4.60 10.25 -8.52
C ARG A 129 -3.77 9.34 -9.43
N ILE A 130 -4.08 8.04 -9.42
CA ILE A 130 -3.49 6.99 -10.28
C ILE A 130 -4.66 6.13 -10.82
N THR A 131 -4.62 5.74 -12.09
CA THR A 131 -5.59 4.77 -12.65
C THR A 131 -4.82 3.50 -12.97
N VAL A 132 -5.34 2.34 -12.54
CA VAL A 132 -4.64 1.04 -12.59
C VAL A 132 -5.54 -0.06 -13.13
#